data_AF-A0A6M3KSJ7-F1
#
_entry.id   AF-A0A6M3KSJ7-F1
#
_cell.length_a   1.000
_cell.length_b   1.000
_cell.length_c   1.000
_cell.angle_alpha   90.00
_cell.angle_beta   90.00
_cell.angle_gamma   90.00
#
_symmetry.space_group_name_H-M   'P 1'
#
loop_
_entity.id
_entity.type
_entity.pdbx_description
1 polymer ?
#
loop_
_entity_poly.entity_id
_entity_poly.type
_entity_poly.pdbx_seq_one_letter_code
_entity_poly.pdbx_strand_id
1 'polypeptide(L)' 'MKHLLGMRKVNAECVNCGKEWHGNNAQGVAAIHARKYGHDVMVEILQYLRYKGDKK' A
#
# COMPACT_ATOMS: atom_id res chain seq x y z
N MET A 1 -20.85 -9.95 -11.75
CA MET A 1 -19.96 -10.09 -10.59
C MET A 1 -19.43 -8.70 -10.25
N LYS A 2 -19.87 -8.06 -9.16
CA LYS A 2 -19.32 -6.75 -8.75
C LYS A 2 -18.09 -7.01 -7.87
N HIS A 3 -16.92 -6.62 -8.35
CA HIS A 3 -15.69 -6.71 -7.57
C HIS A 3 -15.58 -5.45 -6.71
N LEU A 4 -15.73 -5.60 -5.39
CA LEU A 4 -15.26 -4.59 -4.47
C LEU A 4 -13.78 -4.89 -4.22
N LEU A 5 -12.91 -4.00 -4.69
CA LEU A 5 -11.54 -3.93 -4.20
C LEU A 5 -11.64 -3.75 -2.68
N GLY A 6 -11.36 -4.82 -1.93
CA GLY A 6 -11.42 -4.79 -0.48
C GLY A 6 -10.40 -3.80 0.07
N MET A 7 -10.63 -3.40 1.32
CA MET A 7 -9.81 -2.43 2.04
C MET A 7 -8.31 -2.68 1.81
N ARG A 8 -7.60 -1.65 1.35
CA ARG A 8 -6.16 -1.70 1.13
C ARG A 8 -5.48 -1.19 2.38
N LYS A 9 -4.62 -2.00 2.99
CA LYS A 9 -3.69 -1.50 4.02
C LYS A 9 -2.31 -1.41 3.37
N VAL A 10 -1.71 -0.23 3.44
CA VAL A 10 -0.34 0.00 2.95
C VAL A 10 0.48 0.50 4.11
N ASN A 11 1.62 -0.16 4.34
CA ASN A 11 2.67 0.31 5.22
C ASN A 11 3.92 0.52 4.35
N ALA A 12 4.68 1.56 4.63
CA ALA A 12 5.95 1.78 3.97
C ALA A 12 6.98 2.26 4.99
N GLU A 13 8.22 1.83 4.80
CA GLU A 13 9.35 2.14 5.68
C GLU A 13 10.57 2.47 4.83
N CYS A 14 11.26 3.56 5.16
CA CYS A 14 12.55 3.88 4.57
C CYS A 14 13.69 3.26 5.37
N VAL A 15 14.39 2.29 4.78
CA VAL A 15 15.48 1.54 5.41
C VAL A 15 16.65 2.45 5.81
N ASN A 16 16.91 3.49 5.02
CA ASN A 16 18.03 4.39 5.29
C ASN A 16 17.79 5.39 6.43
N CYS A 17 16.54 5.83 6.65
CA CYS A 17 16.26 6.90 7.61
C CYS A 17 15.16 6.60 8.63
N GLY A 18 14.61 5.38 8.64
CA GLY A 18 13.61 4.91 9.61
C GLY A 18 12.27 5.65 9.54
N LYS A 19 11.97 6.34 8.43
CA LYS A 19 10.67 7.01 8.26
C LYS A 19 9.61 5.99 7.85
N GLU A 20 8.45 6.08 8.49
CA GLU A 20 7.33 5.20 8.24
C GLU A 20 6.10 5.97 7.72
N TRP A 21 5.31 5.33 6.86
CA TRP A 21 4.04 5.84 6.35
C TRP A 21 2.99 4.73 6.40
N HIS A 22 1.79 5.07 6.87
CA HIS A 22 0.67 4.14 6.98
C HIS A 22 -0.58 4.69 6.29
N GLY A 23 -1.39 3.79 5.73
CA GLY A 23 -2.67 4.10 5.11
C GLY A 23 -2.62 4.16 3.59
N ASN A 24 -3.75 4.51 2.96
CA ASN A 24 -3.95 4.28 1.53
C ASN A 24 -2.95 5.00 0.61
N ASN A 25 -2.38 6.12 1.05
CA ASN A 25 -1.43 6.92 0.28
C ASN A 25 0.05 6.61 0.62
N ALA A 26 0.33 5.70 1.56
CA ALA A 26 1.68 5.45 2.05
C ALA A 26 2.66 5.08 0.92
N GLN A 27 2.24 4.22 -0.02
CA GLN A 27 3.06 3.87 -1.19
C GLN A 27 3.48 5.11 -1.99
N GLY A 28 2.56 6.04 -2.23
CA GLY A 28 2.83 7.22 -3.06
C GLY A 28 3.83 8.16 -2.39
N VAL A 29 3.62 8.44 -1.10
CA VAL A 29 4.52 9.29 -0.32
C VAL A 29 5.91 8.66 -0.20
N ALA A 30 5.97 7.36 0.08
CA ALA A 30 7.23 6.64 0.22
C ALA A 30 8.01 6.58 -1.10
N ALA A 31 7.32 6.42 -2.25
CA ALA A 31 7.94 6.47 -3.57
C ALA A 31 8.45 7.87 -3.95
N ILE A 32 7.79 8.94 -3.51
CA ILE A 32 8.30 10.32 -3.67
C ILE A 32 9.57 10.49 -2.82
N HIS A 33 9.54 10.02 -1.57
CA HIS A 33 10.68 10.07 -0.66
C HIS A 33 11.90 9.31 -1.22
N ALA A 34 11.73 8.07 -1.66
CA ALA A 34 12.78 7.26 -2.28
C ALA A 34 13.49 8.01 -3.42
N ARG A 35 12.72 8.60 -4.33
CA ARG A 35 13.25 9.36 -5.47
C ARG A 35 13.92 10.67 -5.05
N LYS A 36 13.32 11.40 -4.11
CA LYS A 36 13.83 12.70 -3.66
C LYS A 36 15.18 12.59 -2.96
N TYR A 37 15.39 11.51 -2.20
CA TYR A 37 16.59 11.35 -1.36
C TYR A 37 17.53 10.24 -1.85
N GLY A 38 17.16 9.46 -2.87
CA GLY A 38 17.93 8.30 -3.31
C GLY A 38 17.97 7.18 -2.26
N HIS A 39 16.89 7.04 -1.48
CA HIS A 39 16.81 6.07 -0.40
C HIS A 39 16.11 4.78 -0.86
N ASP A 40 16.49 3.69 -0.21
CA ASP A 40 15.77 2.42 -0.24
C ASP A 40 14.54 2.48 0.70
N VAL A 41 13.42 1.98 0.18
CA VAL A 41 12.10 2.06 0.80
C VAL A 41 11.35 0.77 0.54
N MET A 42 10.99 0.09 1.62
CA MET A 42 10.12 -1.08 1.57
C MET A 42 8.65 -0.66 1.65
N VAL A 43 7.80 -1.32 0.86
CA VAL A 43 6.34 -1.07 0.88
C VAL A 43 5.62 -2.41 1.00
N GLU A 44 4.89 -2.59 2.10
CA GLU A 44 4.01 -3.72 2.34
C GLU A 44 2.58 -3.35 1.94
N ILE A 45 1.96 -4.18 1.08
CA ILE A 45 0.58 -3.99 0.63
C ILE A 45 -0.24 -5.23 1.00
N LEU A 46 -1.21 -5.06 1.91
CA LEU A 46 -2.25 -6.05 2.17
C LEU A 46 -3.50 -5.70 1.36
N GLN A 47 -3.90 -6.63 0.49
CA GLN A 47 -5.08 -6.50 -0.36
C GLN A 47 -6.05 -7.66 -0.12
N TYR A 48 -7.31 -7.32 0.14
CA TYR A 48 -8.39 -8.31 0.23
C TYR A 48 -9.25 -8.23 -1.02
N LEU A 49 -9.57 -9.39 -1.60
CA LEU A 49 -10.56 -9.50 -2.68
C LEU A 49 -11.80 -10.18 -2.12
N ARG A 50 -12.95 -9.50 -2.17
CA ARG A 50 -14.22 -10.05 -1.71
C ARG A 50 -15.11 -10.37 -2.91
N TYR A 51 -15.47 -11.64 -3.05
CA TYR A 51 -16.45 -12.11 -4.01
C TYR A 51 -17.78 -12.32 -3.31
N LYS A 52 -18.86 -11.83 -3.91
CA LYS A 52 -20.23 -12.16 -3.52
C LYS A 52 -20.87 -12.92 -4.68
N GLY A 53 -21.18 -14.19 -4.45
CA GLY A 53 -22.01 -14.97 -5.36
C GLY A 53 -23.48 -14.65 -5.11
N ASP A 54 -24.23 -14.40 -6.18
CA ASP A 54 -25.69 -14.38 -6.13
C ASP A 54 -26.18 -15.78 -6.56
N LYS A 55 -27.17 -16.34 -5.85
CA LYS A 55 -27.81 -17.61 -6.27
C LYS A 55 -28.54 -17.34 -7.59
N LYS A 56 -28.28 -18.19 -8.60
CA LYS A 56 -29.04 -18.22 -9.85
C LYS A 56 -30.45 -18.75 -9.62
#